data_AF-A0A2W5YMN4-F1
#
_entry.id   AF-A0A2W5YMN4-F1
#
_cell.length_a   1.000
_cell.length_b   1.000
_cell.length_c   1.000
_cell.angle_alpha   90.00
_cell.angle_beta   90.00
_cell.angle_gamma   90.00
#
_symmetry.space_group_name_H-M   'P 1'
#
loop_
_entity.id
_entity.type
_entity.pdbx_description
1 polymer ?
#
loop_
_entity_poly.entity_id
_entity_poly.type
_entity_poly.pdbx_seq_one_letter_code
_entity_poly.pdbx_strand_id
1 'polypeptide(L)'
;MLAKMPSPLFSSDPASLDELRQAGAEAAHGNRRYVARNFLFDENVTAARAQSYHRFAKTVAPFSFPDWATRHDAYLRQEIRCGRGEAYRSAEILDPLDLECPETFRDESCFSDFGHADEQLVLVRCERVNDIANMIAGSTGDQDAVADDLRSLASRALPHGGADANSISQLELLFAEWHRAMDRRPSFSTFLAHLEDLIGKSPTDDATGWADEVCNRLGLVHFQRGDDFFVFGYTVGELATLQGQPDKHPLTLPTVIDQGLSYAFCPAPRGEPNGFTVHLGEMGILTPEVLHPGLRLAVRYLLRVGTVSRDVPASIELARKRHFESLRAVPNQADYAFETDPA
;
A
#
# COMPACT_ATOMS: atom_id res chain seq x y z
N MET A 1 30.99 -11.40 6.96
CA MET A 1 29.63 -11.13 7.45
C MET A 1 29.68 -9.78 8.16
N LEU A 2 29.17 -8.72 7.52
CA LEU A 2 28.95 -7.45 8.20
C LEU A 2 27.73 -7.65 9.10
N ALA A 3 27.81 -7.30 10.38
CA ALA A 3 26.64 -7.31 11.25
C ALA A 3 25.58 -6.39 10.64
N LYS A 4 24.36 -6.89 10.42
CA LYS A 4 23.26 -6.07 9.91
C LYS A 4 23.00 -4.94 10.89
N MET A 5 22.95 -3.72 10.36
CA MET A 5 22.64 -2.55 11.17
C MET A 5 21.17 -2.62 11.58
N PRO A 6 20.83 -2.34 12.85
CA PRO A 6 19.44 -2.25 13.29
C PRO A 6 18.68 -1.19 12.48
N SER A 7 17.35 -1.29 12.42
CA SER A 7 16.53 -0.29 11.74
C SER A 7 16.95 1.13 12.17
N PRO A 8 17.12 2.06 11.22
CA PRO A 8 17.43 3.46 11.53
C PRO A 8 16.40 4.07 12.49
N LEU A 9 15.15 3.58 12.46
CA LEU A 9 14.06 3.99 13.32
C LEU A 9 14.35 3.91 14.81
N PHE A 10 15.21 3.00 15.30
CA PHE A 10 15.45 2.86 16.75
C PHE A 10 16.93 2.78 17.10
N SER A 11 17.81 3.04 16.13
CA SER A 11 19.27 2.97 16.29
C SER A 11 19.82 3.90 17.39
N SER A 12 19.13 5.02 17.67
CA SER A 12 19.48 5.98 18.71
C SER A 12 18.74 5.80 20.04
N ASP A 13 17.86 4.80 20.16
CA ASP A 13 17.03 4.57 21.35
C ASP A 13 17.00 3.08 21.75
N PRO A 14 17.99 2.62 22.53
CA PRO A 14 18.09 1.22 22.94
C PRO A 14 16.90 0.73 23.77
N ALA A 15 16.25 1.61 24.54
CA ALA A 15 15.10 1.21 25.37
C ALA A 15 13.88 0.89 24.50
N SER A 16 13.58 1.76 23.53
CA SER A 16 12.54 1.50 22.52
C SER A 16 12.80 0.20 21.75
N LEU A 17 14.07 -0.07 21.43
CA LEU A 17 14.48 -1.27 20.71
C LEU A 17 14.21 -2.56 21.51
N ASP A 18 14.51 -2.57 22.81
CA ASP A 18 14.28 -3.74 23.66
C ASP A 18 12.79 -3.99 23.91
N GLU A 19 11.98 -2.93 24.05
CA GLU A 19 10.53 -3.05 24.14
C GLU A 19 9.91 -3.66 22.88
N LEU A 20 10.34 -3.20 21.70
CA LEU A 20 9.88 -3.74 20.42
C LEU A 20 10.31 -5.20 20.24
N ARG A 21 11.52 -5.57 20.66
CA ARG A 21 11.98 -6.97 20.66
C ARG A 21 11.09 -7.83 21.54
N GLN A 22 10.78 -7.37 22.75
CA GLN A 22 9.89 -8.08 23.66
C GLN A 22 8.48 -8.24 23.04
N ALA A 23 7.90 -7.15 22.53
CA ALA A 23 6.59 -7.17 21.89
C ALA A 23 6.56 -8.07 20.63
N GLY A 24 7.67 -8.14 19.89
CA GLY A 24 7.83 -9.03 18.75
C GLY A 24 7.98 -10.51 19.13
N ALA A 25 8.49 -10.81 20.32
CA ALA A 25 8.66 -12.18 20.82
C ALA A 25 7.40 -12.72 21.52
N GLU A 26 6.54 -11.86 22.05
CA GLU A 26 5.43 -12.26 22.89
C GLU A 26 4.23 -12.79 22.10
N ALA A 27 4.03 -14.12 22.15
CA ALA A 27 2.92 -14.81 21.46
C ALA A 27 1.52 -14.32 21.89
N ALA A 28 1.39 -13.80 23.12
CA ALA A 28 0.13 -13.26 23.64
C ALA A 28 -0.40 -12.06 22.83
N HIS A 29 0.45 -11.40 22.03
CA HIS A 29 0.04 -10.33 21.13
C HIS A 29 -0.55 -10.83 19.79
N GLY A 30 -0.64 -12.14 19.57
CA GLY A 30 -1.18 -12.73 18.34
C GLY A 30 -0.41 -12.22 17.12
N ASN A 31 -1.12 -11.78 16.08
CA ASN A 31 -0.51 -11.23 14.86
C ASN A 31 0.14 -9.86 15.05
N ARG A 32 -0.19 -9.11 16.11
CA ARG A 32 0.39 -7.77 16.35
C ARG A 32 1.88 -7.83 16.62
N ARG A 33 2.41 -8.96 17.10
CA ARG A 33 3.86 -9.18 17.24
C ARG A 33 4.62 -8.96 15.92
N TYR A 34 3.99 -9.25 14.77
CA TYR A 34 4.59 -9.04 13.45
C TYR A 34 4.76 -7.56 13.12
N VAL A 35 3.88 -6.70 13.62
CA VAL A 35 4.04 -5.24 13.49
C VAL A 35 5.33 -4.82 14.18
N ALA A 36 5.55 -5.22 15.43
CA ALA A 36 6.77 -4.88 16.15
C ALA A 36 8.02 -5.42 15.43
N ARG A 37 7.97 -6.65 14.93
CA ARG A 37 9.05 -7.25 14.12
C ARG A 37 9.37 -6.40 12.89
N ASN A 38 8.37 -6.04 12.09
CA ASN A 38 8.57 -5.23 10.88
C ASN A 38 9.34 -3.94 11.18
N PHE A 39 9.01 -3.25 12.27
CA PHE A 39 9.69 -2.04 12.69
C PHE A 39 11.15 -2.24 13.14
N LEU A 40 11.50 -3.44 13.62
CA LEU A 40 12.87 -3.76 14.05
C LEU A 40 13.84 -3.92 12.87
N PHE A 41 13.37 -4.43 11.74
CA PHE A 41 14.22 -4.78 10.59
C PHE A 41 13.93 -3.98 9.32
N ASP A 42 13.08 -2.95 9.36
CA ASP A 42 12.95 -2.05 8.21
C ASP A 42 14.25 -1.23 8.04
N GLU A 43 15.06 -1.64 7.07
CA GLU A 43 16.38 -1.08 6.77
C GLU A 43 16.33 0.14 5.82
N ASN A 44 15.14 0.47 5.29
CA ASN A 44 14.96 1.45 4.21
C ASN A 44 14.39 2.79 4.67
N VAL A 45 14.02 2.92 5.94
CA VAL A 45 13.65 4.23 6.50
C VAL A 45 14.88 5.14 6.56
N THR A 46 14.84 6.28 5.89
CA THR A 46 15.95 7.24 5.92
C THR A 46 16.12 7.88 7.30
N ALA A 47 17.33 8.37 7.59
CA ALA A 47 17.61 9.02 8.87
C ALA A 47 16.71 10.25 9.12
N ALA A 48 16.39 11.01 8.07
CA ALA A 48 15.49 12.16 8.17
C ALA A 48 14.06 11.72 8.56
N ARG A 49 13.52 10.70 7.88
CA ARG A 49 12.19 10.16 8.19
C ARG A 49 12.13 9.52 9.57
N ALA A 50 13.18 8.82 9.99
CA ALA A 50 13.29 8.28 11.35
C ALA A 50 13.28 9.39 12.41
N GLN A 51 14.02 10.48 12.17
CA GLN A 51 14.01 11.64 13.07
C GLN A 51 12.64 12.32 13.12
N SER A 52 11.95 12.43 11.99
CA SER A 52 10.58 12.94 11.92
C SER A 52 9.61 12.07 12.73
N TYR A 53 9.63 10.75 12.49
CA TYR A 53 8.79 9.77 13.19
C TYR A 53 8.98 9.81 14.71
N HIS A 54 10.23 9.96 15.18
CA HIS A 54 10.56 10.10 16.59
C HIS A 54 9.94 11.32 17.28
N ARG A 55 9.50 12.35 16.54
CA ARG A 55 8.77 13.48 17.16
C ARG A 55 7.38 13.07 17.64
N PHE A 56 6.82 12.00 17.09
CA PHE A 56 5.47 11.51 17.38
C PHE A 56 5.50 10.24 18.23
N ALA A 57 6.34 9.28 17.83
CA ALA A 57 6.27 7.91 18.29
C ALA A 57 7.60 7.45 18.90
N LYS A 58 8.14 8.22 19.84
CA LYS A 58 9.00 7.62 20.88
C LYS A 58 8.15 6.60 21.63
N THR A 59 8.61 5.36 21.75
CA THR A 59 7.90 4.42 22.62
C THR A 59 7.91 5.00 24.03
N VAL A 60 6.80 4.82 24.74
CA VAL A 60 6.73 5.18 26.16
C VAL A 60 6.77 3.89 26.91
N ALA A 61 7.71 3.78 27.84
CA ALA A 61 7.67 2.73 28.83
C ALA A 61 6.50 2.99 29.80
N PRO A 62 5.57 2.03 30.00
CA PRO A 62 5.54 0.69 29.41
C PRO A 62 4.92 0.65 28.00
N PHE A 63 5.53 -0.12 27.09
CA PHE A 63 5.06 -0.30 25.72
C PHE A 63 3.61 -0.84 25.65
N SER A 64 2.83 -0.25 24.74
CA SER A 64 1.41 -0.56 24.53
C SER A 64 1.06 -0.39 23.05
N PHE A 65 0.53 -1.44 22.43
CA PHE A 65 0.08 -1.38 21.03
C PHE A 65 -0.97 -0.28 20.77
N PRO A 66 -2.01 -0.10 21.61
CA PRO A 66 -2.97 0.99 21.44
C PRO A 66 -2.34 2.39 21.47
N ASP A 67 -1.42 2.64 22.40
CA ASP A 67 -0.76 3.94 22.52
C ASP A 67 0.19 4.19 21.34
N TRP A 68 0.91 3.14 20.93
CA TRP A 68 1.77 3.21 19.75
C TRP A 68 0.97 3.45 18.47
N ALA A 69 -0.16 2.74 18.27
CA ALA A 69 -1.07 2.94 17.15
C ALA A 69 -1.58 4.39 17.11
N THR A 70 -1.99 4.95 18.25
CA THR A 70 -2.45 6.34 18.35
C THR A 70 -1.39 7.35 17.93
N ARG A 71 -0.13 7.15 18.37
CA ARG A 71 1.00 8.01 18.02
C ARG A 71 1.41 7.87 16.56
N HIS A 72 1.45 6.64 16.08
CA HIS A 72 1.73 6.34 14.68
C HIS A 72 0.65 6.96 13.77
N ASP A 73 -0.63 6.87 14.11
CA ASP A 73 -1.72 7.55 13.39
C ASP A 73 -1.62 9.08 13.44
N ALA A 74 -1.08 9.65 14.52
CA ALA A 74 -0.78 11.08 14.57
C ALA A 74 0.32 11.46 13.56
N TYR A 75 1.40 10.68 13.50
CA TYR A 75 2.45 10.83 12.48
C TYR A 75 1.88 10.69 11.07
N LEU A 76 1.11 9.62 10.79
CA LEU A 76 0.52 9.41 9.47
C LEU A 76 -0.37 10.59 9.06
N ARG A 77 -1.21 11.11 9.95
CA ARG A 77 -2.07 12.26 9.65
C ARG A 77 -1.30 13.54 9.36
N GLN A 78 -0.16 13.75 10.03
CA GLN A 78 0.57 15.01 9.93
C GLN A 78 1.63 15.01 8.83
N GLU A 79 2.30 13.89 8.59
CA GLU A 79 3.47 13.84 7.70
C GLU A 79 3.24 13.02 6.43
N ILE A 80 2.28 12.08 6.42
CA ILE A 80 2.06 11.16 5.29
C ILE A 80 0.76 11.46 4.54
N ARG A 81 -0.33 11.73 5.27
CA ARG A 81 -1.67 12.01 4.78
C ARG A 81 -1.93 13.52 4.72
N CYS A 82 -0.92 14.27 4.25
CA CYS A 82 -0.95 15.72 4.15
C CYS A 82 -2.04 16.20 3.19
N GLY A 83 -2.55 17.42 3.39
CA GLY A 83 -3.49 18.10 2.49
C GLY A 83 -4.88 17.45 2.40
N ARG A 84 -5.90 18.08 2.98
CA ARG A 84 -7.33 17.77 2.73
C ARG A 84 -8.01 18.98 2.12
N GLY A 85 -8.92 18.76 1.16
CA GLY A 85 -9.80 19.80 0.61
C GLY A 85 -9.58 20.09 -0.88
N GLU A 86 -10.30 21.10 -1.40
CA GLU A 86 -10.45 21.46 -2.83
C GLU A 86 -9.13 21.62 -3.64
N ALA A 87 -7.99 21.57 -2.97
CA ALA A 87 -6.64 21.61 -3.54
C ALA A 87 -6.06 20.24 -3.90
N TYR A 88 -6.81 19.12 -3.82
CA TYR A 88 -6.42 17.87 -4.51
C TYR A 88 -6.54 18.08 -6.03
N ARG A 89 -5.66 18.90 -6.59
CA ARG A 89 -5.20 18.72 -7.95
C ARG A 89 -4.24 17.55 -7.84
N SER A 90 -4.48 16.46 -8.56
CA SER A 90 -3.40 15.55 -8.91
C SER A 90 -2.37 16.44 -9.60
N ALA A 91 -1.39 16.91 -8.84
CA ALA A 91 -0.45 17.87 -9.36
C ALA A 91 0.35 17.07 -10.38
N GLU A 92 0.18 17.39 -11.67
CA GLU A 92 0.97 16.81 -12.76
C GLU A 92 2.48 16.96 -12.48
N ILE A 93 2.82 17.88 -11.57
CA ILE A 93 4.15 18.14 -11.04
C ILE A 93 4.10 18.06 -9.51
N LEU A 94 4.90 17.17 -8.92
CA LEU A 94 5.18 17.08 -7.49
C LEU A 94 6.37 17.97 -7.14
N ASP A 95 6.19 18.88 -6.18
CA ASP A 95 7.27 19.66 -5.57
C ASP A 95 7.64 19.05 -4.21
N PRO A 96 8.83 18.42 -4.06
CA PRO A 96 9.30 17.86 -2.79
C PRO A 96 9.44 18.89 -1.65
N LEU A 97 9.51 20.18 -1.98
CA LEU A 97 9.61 21.28 -1.01
C LEU A 97 8.24 21.83 -0.59
N ASP A 98 7.15 21.42 -1.25
CA ASP A 98 5.79 21.77 -0.84
C ASP A 98 5.51 21.20 0.57
N LEU A 99 5.00 22.05 1.46
CA LEU A 99 4.60 21.65 2.81
C LEU A 99 3.49 20.58 2.78
N GLU A 100 2.67 20.58 1.73
CA GLU A 100 1.63 19.58 1.51
C GLU A 100 2.15 18.31 0.78
N CYS A 101 3.42 18.26 0.38
CA CYS A 101 4.03 17.04 -0.14
C CYS A 101 4.16 16.01 1.00
N PRO A 102 3.67 14.76 0.84
CA PRO A 102 3.89 13.70 1.81
C PRO A 102 5.38 13.46 2.06
N GLU A 103 5.76 13.24 3.32
CA GLU A 103 7.15 12.99 3.72
C GLU A 103 7.79 11.83 2.94
N THR A 104 6.99 10.84 2.54
CA THR A 104 7.39 9.74 1.64
C THR A 104 8.10 10.20 0.37
N PHE A 105 7.73 11.36 -0.17
CA PHE A 105 8.25 11.88 -1.45
C PHE A 105 9.07 13.17 -1.32
N ARG A 106 9.40 13.59 -0.08
CA ARG A 106 10.23 14.80 0.15
C ARG A 106 11.73 14.56 -0.07
N ASP A 107 12.17 13.31 0.02
CA ASP A 107 13.57 12.91 -0.16
C ASP A 107 13.75 12.22 -1.51
N GLU A 108 14.38 12.91 -2.46
CA GLU A 108 14.58 12.37 -3.81
C GLU A 108 15.50 11.14 -3.86
N SER A 109 16.29 10.89 -2.80
CA SER A 109 17.16 9.71 -2.73
C SER A 109 16.39 8.42 -2.46
N CYS A 110 15.12 8.53 -2.04
CA CYS A 110 14.22 7.40 -1.85
C CYS A 110 13.60 6.89 -3.15
N PHE A 111 13.65 7.69 -4.22
CA PHE A 111 13.05 7.26 -5.48
C PHE A 111 13.81 6.07 -6.02
N SER A 112 13.08 5.00 -6.30
CA SER A 112 13.65 3.78 -6.84
C SER A 112 14.24 4.05 -8.22
N ASP A 113 15.02 3.10 -8.75
CA ASP A 113 15.49 3.17 -10.14
C ASP A 113 14.31 3.24 -11.14
N PHE A 114 13.10 2.85 -10.70
CA PHE A 114 11.85 3.09 -11.42
C PHE A 114 11.47 4.58 -11.53
N GLY A 115 12.20 5.50 -10.91
CA GLY A 115 12.10 6.92 -11.20
C GLY A 115 12.41 7.23 -12.68
N HIS A 116 13.15 6.35 -13.36
CA HIS A 116 13.35 6.31 -14.81
C HIS A 116 12.62 5.13 -15.47
N ALA A 117 11.56 4.61 -14.83
CA ALA A 117 10.81 3.48 -15.35
C ALA A 117 10.30 3.75 -16.76
N ASP A 118 10.17 2.68 -17.53
CA ASP A 118 9.43 2.71 -18.78
C ASP A 118 8.01 3.23 -18.49
N GLU A 119 7.69 4.40 -19.05
CA GLU A 119 6.41 5.09 -18.89
C GLU A 119 5.21 4.23 -19.31
N GLN A 120 5.45 3.17 -20.09
CA GLN A 120 4.45 2.21 -20.53
C GLN A 120 4.15 1.10 -19.50
N LEU A 121 4.94 0.98 -18.44
CA LEU A 121 4.63 0.03 -17.37
C LEU A 121 3.28 0.38 -16.75
N VAL A 122 2.39 -0.62 -16.70
CA VAL A 122 1.05 -0.47 -16.13
C VAL A 122 1.09 -0.79 -14.65
N LEU A 123 0.76 0.18 -13.83
CA LEU A 123 0.53 0.02 -12.40
C LEU A 123 -0.91 -0.44 -12.15
N VAL A 124 -1.09 -1.26 -11.14
CA VAL A 124 -2.39 -1.77 -10.69
C VAL A 124 -2.58 -1.49 -9.21
N ARG A 125 -3.77 -0.98 -8.88
CA ARG A 125 -4.20 -0.70 -7.51
C ARG A 125 -5.60 -1.24 -7.27
N CYS A 126 -5.83 -1.77 -6.08
CA CYS A 126 -7.14 -2.27 -5.65
C CYS A 126 -7.74 -1.35 -4.59
N GLU A 127 -9.02 -1.01 -4.74
CA GLU A 127 -9.74 -0.13 -3.80
C GLU A 127 -11.08 -0.75 -3.42
N ARG A 128 -11.32 -0.89 -2.12
CA ARG A 128 -12.57 -1.45 -1.61
C ARG A 128 -13.70 -0.46 -1.81
N VAL A 129 -14.82 -0.92 -2.38
CA VAL A 129 -15.98 -0.08 -2.69
C VAL A 129 -16.54 0.59 -1.43
N ASN A 130 -16.58 -0.14 -0.31
CA ASN A 130 -17.04 0.41 0.97
C ASN A 130 -16.16 1.56 1.49
N ASP A 131 -14.84 1.53 1.25
CA ASP A 131 -13.96 2.63 1.69
C ASP A 131 -14.19 3.88 0.84
N ILE A 132 -14.39 3.71 -0.48
CA ILE A 132 -14.79 4.78 -1.40
C ILE A 132 -16.13 5.38 -0.98
N ALA A 133 -17.14 4.52 -0.76
CA ALA A 133 -18.47 4.92 -0.37
C ALA A 133 -18.49 5.69 0.95
N ASN A 134 -17.74 5.22 1.95
CA ASN A 134 -17.59 5.89 3.25
C ASN A 134 -16.96 7.29 3.09
N MET A 135 -15.97 7.45 2.20
CA MET A 135 -15.38 8.76 1.93
C MET A 135 -16.36 9.72 1.24
N ILE A 136 -17.16 9.24 0.28
CA ILE A 136 -18.18 10.04 -0.41
C ILE A 136 -19.32 10.44 0.54
N ALA A 137 -19.85 9.47 1.29
CA ALA A 137 -20.97 9.67 2.21
C ALA A 137 -20.60 10.57 3.40
N GLY A 138 -19.32 10.57 3.79
CA GLY A 138 -18.85 11.29 4.98
C GLY A 138 -19.52 10.79 6.25
N SER A 139 -19.62 11.64 7.28
CA SER A 139 -20.16 11.24 8.58
C SER A 139 -21.68 11.15 8.67
N THR A 140 -22.42 11.54 7.62
CA THR A 140 -23.88 11.71 7.68
C THR A 140 -24.65 11.08 6.52
N GLY A 141 -23.94 10.56 5.51
CA GLY A 141 -24.56 9.94 4.34
C GLY A 141 -24.88 8.46 4.55
N ASP A 142 -25.73 7.92 3.69
CA ASP A 142 -26.03 6.50 3.60
C ASP A 142 -24.92 5.79 2.80
N GLN A 143 -23.95 5.22 3.51
CA GLN A 143 -22.81 4.53 2.90
C GLN A 143 -23.26 3.34 2.04
N ASP A 144 -24.26 2.59 2.48
CA ASP A 144 -24.69 1.37 1.80
C ASP A 144 -25.34 1.72 0.45
N ALA A 145 -26.16 2.77 0.41
CA ALA A 145 -26.74 3.28 -0.83
C ALA A 145 -25.66 3.74 -1.83
N VAL A 146 -24.62 4.44 -1.38
CA VAL A 146 -23.51 4.87 -2.25
C VAL A 146 -22.71 3.67 -2.76
N ALA A 147 -22.47 2.66 -1.92
CA ALA A 147 -21.80 1.44 -2.32
C ALA A 147 -22.61 0.66 -3.38
N ASP A 148 -23.94 0.57 -3.21
CA ASP A 148 -24.85 -0.01 -4.19
C ASP A 148 -24.78 0.73 -5.53
N ASP A 149 -24.83 2.06 -5.51
CA ASP A 149 -24.72 2.89 -6.71
C ASP A 149 -23.39 2.70 -7.43
N LEU A 150 -22.26 2.73 -6.70
CA LEU A 150 -20.93 2.49 -7.24
C LEU A 150 -20.85 1.14 -7.98
N ARG A 151 -21.34 0.06 -7.37
CA ARG A 151 -21.35 -1.29 -7.98
C ARG A 151 -22.22 -1.34 -9.22
N SER A 152 -23.43 -0.83 -9.08
CA SER A 152 -24.46 -0.81 -10.12
C SER A 152 -23.95 -0.05 -11.35
N LEU A 153 -23.37 1.13 -11.15
CA LEU A 153 -22.78 1.95 -12.21
C LEU A 153 -21.55 1.31 -12.84
N ALA A 154 -20.63 0.79 -12.04
CA ALA A 154 -19.42 0.13 -12.54
C ALA A 154 -19.75 -1.08 -13.42
N SER A 155 -20.73 -1.90 -13.03
CA SER A 155 -21.19 -3.04 -13.83
C SER A 155 -21.74 -2.65 -15.21
N ARG A 156 -22.34 -1.45 -15.33
CA ARG A 156 -22.87 -0.89 -16.58
C ARG A 156 -21.86 -0.05 -17.37
N ALA A 157 -20.81 0.43 -16.70
CA ALA A 157 -19.73 1.18 -17.32
C ALA A 157 -18.66 0.26 -17.94
N LEU A 158 -18.55 -1.01 -17.50
CA LEU A 158 -17.59 -2.00 -18.00
C LEU A 158 -18.09 -3.07 -19.01
N PRO A 159 -19.14 -2.90 -19.85
CA PRO A 159 -19.61 -3.99 -20.69
C PRO A 159 -18.82 -4.14 -22.00
N HIS A 160 -18.63 -5.40 -22.37
CA HIS A 160 -18.10 -5.82 -23.68
C HIS A 160 -19.15 -5.53 -24.73
N GLY A 161 -18.96 -4.44 -25.47
CA GLY A 161 -19.79 -4.11 -26.63
C GLY A 161 -20.78 -2.96 -26.46
N GLY A 162 -20.65 -2.12 -25.42
CA GLY A 162 -21.35 -0.83 -25.37
C GLY A 162 -21.54 -0.30 -23.97
N ALA A 163 -20.55 0.46 -23.47
CA ALA A 163 -20.65 1.10 -22.17
C ALA A 163 -21.78 2.14 -22.14
N ASP A 164 -22.61 2.09 -21.09
CA ASP A 164 -23.67 3.08 -20.91
C ASP A 164 -23.06 4.44 -20.54
N ALA A 165 -23.15 5.40 -21.46
CA ALA A 165 -22.56 6.72 -21.31
C ALA A 165 -23.09 7.47 -20.07
N ASN A 166 -24.35 7.23 -19.69
CA ASN A 166 -24.93 7.79 -18.47
C ASN A 166 -24.28 7.20 -17.23
N SER A 167 -24.11 5.87 -17.18
CA SER A 167 -23.43 5.20 -16.07
C SER A 167 -21.97 5.62 -15.95
N ILE A 168 -21.24 5.79 -17.07
CA ILE A 168 -19.88 6.36 -17.05
C ILE A 168 -19.91 7.76 -16.44
N SER A 169 -20.79 8.64 -16.92
CA SER A 169 -20.85 10.03 -16.46
C SER A 169 -21.19 10.14 -14.97
N GLN A 170 -22.12 9.32 -14.49
CA GLN A 170 -22.49 9.29 -13.07
C GLN A 170 -21.37 8.70 -12.20
N LEU A 171 -20.68 7.66 -12.68
CA LEU A 171 -19.54 7.09 -11.97
C LEU A 171 -18.35 8.06 -11.89
N GLU A 172 -18.10 8.84 -12.95
CA GLU A 172 -17.10 9.92 -12.93
C GLU A 172 -17.43 11.01 -11.90
N LEU A 173 -18.72 11.33 -11.70
CA LEU A 173 -19.13 12.27 -10.64
C LEU A 173 -18.82 11.72 -9.25
N LEU A 174 -19.14 10.45 -8.99
CA LEU A 174 -18.83 9.79 -7.72
C LEU A 174 -17.32 9.69 -7.48
N PHE A 175 -16.53 9.35 -8.50
CA PHE A 175 -15.07 9.37 -8.40
C PHE A 175 -14.55 10.79 -8.13
N ALA A 176 -15.10 11.81 -8.78
CA ALA A 176 -14.73 13.19 -8.48
C ALA A 176 -15.05 13.60 -7.04
N GLU A 177 -16.18 13.15 -6.48
CA GLU A 177 -16.52 13.37 -5.07
C GLU A 177 -15.57 12.63 -4.13
N TRP A 178 -15.26 11.37 -4.43
CA TRP A 178 -14.29 10.59 -3.69
C TRP A 178 -12.92 11.29 -3.65
N HIS A 179 -12.40 11.75 -4.79
CA HIS A 179 -11.11 12.47 -4.85
C HIS A 179 -11.11 13.79 -4.08
N ARG A 180 -12.24 14.50 -3.98
CA ARG A 180 -12.34 15.69 -3.13
C ARG A 180 -12.23 15.37 -1.64
N ALA A 181 -12.64 14.16 -1.24
CA ALA A 181 -12.57 13.68 0.13
C ALA A 181 -11.21 13.03 0.47
N MET A 182 -10.42 12.64 -0.53
CA MET A 182 -9.10 12.06 -0.34
C MET A 182 -8.07 13.07 0.18
N ASP A 183 -7.12 12.57 0.97
CA ASP A 183 -5.89 13.27 1.31
C ASP A 183 -4.76 12.87 0.33
N ARG A 184 -3.60 13.51 0.42
CA ARG A 184 -2.47 13.25 -0.52
C ARG A 184 -1.65 12.00 -0.16
N ARG A 185 -2.22 11.02 0.57
CA ARG A 185 -1.46 9.84 1.00
C ARG A 185 -0.78 9.11 -0.18
N PRO A 186 0.41 8.53 0.03
CA PRO A 186 1.00 7.60 -0.92
C PRO A 186 0.02 6.47 -1.28
N SER A 187 0.01 6.11 -2.55
CA SER A 187 -0.82 5.04 -3.09
C SER A 187 0.03 3.80 -3.34
N PHE A 188 -0.37 2.68 -2.75
CA PHE A 188 0.23 1.38 -2.98
C PHE A 188 -0.21 0.82 -4.33
N SER A 189 0.75 0.37 -5.13
CA SER A 189 0.51 -0.26 -6.42
C SER A 189 1.46 -1.43 -6.67
N THR A 190 1.02 -2.37 -7.49
CA THR A 190 1.89 -3.36 -8.13
C THR A 190 1.94 -3.12 -9.64
N PHE A 191 2.62 -3.98 -10.39
CA PHE A 191 2.62 -3.94 -11.85
C PHE A 191 1.66 -4.98 -12.42
N LEU A 192 0.91 -4.61 -13.48
CA LEU A 192 -0.06 -5.50 -14.13
C LEU A 192 0.58 -6.81 -14.58
N ALA A 193 1.84 -6.78 -15.04
CA ALA A 193 2.60 -7.95 -15.47
C ALA A 193 2.67 -9.08 -14.41
N HIS A 194 2.54 -8.76 -13.12
CA HIS A 194 2.50 -9.75 -12.03
C HIS A 194 1.11 -10.31 -11.74
N LEU A 195 0.09 -9.80 -12.43
CA LEU A 195 -1.31 -10.19 -12.33
C LEU A 195 -1.91 -10.64 -13.67
N GLU A 196 -1.16 -10.64 -14.77
CA GLU A 196 -1.66 -11.00 -16.12
C GLU A 196 -2.16 -12.46 -16.22
N ASP A 197 -1.66 -13.35 -15.36
CA ASP A 197 -2.17 -14.72 -15.24
C ASP A 197 -3.56 -14.79 -14.55
N LEU A 198 -3.97 -13.72 -13.86
CA LEU A 198 -5.24 -13.62 -13.16
C LEU A 198 -6.24 -12.72 -13.89
N ILE A 199 -5.77 -11.55 -14.33
CA ILE A 199 -6.56 -10.51 -15.01
C ILE A 199 -6.19 -10.54 -16.48
N GLY A 200 -7.07 -11.08 -17.31
CA GLY A 200 -6.86 -11.20 -18.74
C GLY A 200 -7.01 -9.88 -19.49
N LYS A 201 -6.88 -9.91 -20.82
CA LYS A 201 -7.10 -8.73 -21.67
C LYS A 201 -8.54 -8.24 -21.62
N SER A 202 -9.47 -9.16 -21.41
CA SER A 202 -10.88 -8.87 -21.20
C SER A 202 -11.42 -9.69 -20.01
N PRO A 203 -12.48 -9.22 -19.34
CA PRO A 203 -13.18 -9.96 -18.29
C PRO A 203 -13.54 -11.43 -18.61
N THR A 204 -13.73 -11.79 -19.88
CA THR A 204 -13.99 -13.19 -20.26
C THR A 204 -12.73 -14.05 -20.27
N ASP A 205 -11.55 -13.43 -20.24
CA ASP A 205 -10.24 -14.08 -20.21
C ASP A 205 -9.67 -14.17 -18.78
N ASP A 206 -10.36 -13.62 -17.78
CA ASP A 206 -9.91 -13.67 -16.39
C ASP A 206 -9.90 -15.10 -15.87
N ALA A 207 -8.92 -15.41 -15.00
CA ALA A 207 -8.83 -16.72 -14.38
C ALA A 207 -10.06 -17.00 -13.48
N THR A 208 -10.48 -18.27 -13.42
CA THR A 208 -11.51 -18.68 -12.46
C THR A 208 -11.06 -18.37 -11.03
N GLY A 209 -11.83 -17.57 -10.31
CA GLY A 209 -11.49 -17.16 -8.93
C GLY A 209 -10.43 -16.05 -8.84
N TRP A 210 -10.16 -15.32 -9.93
CA TRP A 210 -9.15 -14.26 -9.98
C TRP A 210 -9.28 -13.24 -8.84
N ALA A 211 -10.50 -12.90 -8.42
CA ALA A 211 -10.72 -11.85 -7.43
C ALA A 211 -10.13 -12.22 -6.06
N ASP A 212 -10.36 -13.46 -5.61
CA ASP A 212 -9.76 -13.97 -4.37
C ASP A 212 -8.23 -14.06 -4.51
N GLU A 213 -7.74 -14.50 -5.68
CA GLU A 213 -6.31 -14.68 -5.91
C GLU A 213 -5.54 -13.36 -6.03
N VAL A 214 -6.15 -12.31 -6.60
CA VAL A 214 -5.60 -10.94 -6.57
C VAL A 214 -5.50 -10.47 -5.12
N CYS A 215 -6.54 -10.65 -4.31
CA CYS A 215 -6.49 -10.26 -2.89
C CYS A 215 -5.40 -11.02 -2.13
N ASN A 216 -5.28 -12.33 -2.38
CA ASN A 216 -4.23 -13.16 -1.79
C ASN A 216 -2.83 -12.68 -2.21
N ARG A 217 -2.62 -12.47 -3.51
CA ARG A 217 -1.32 -12.11 -4.07
C ARG A 217 -0.86 -10.73 -3.64
N LEU A 218 -1.79 -9.79 -3.48
CA LEU A 218 -1.51 -8.44 -3.01
C LEU A 218 -1.50 -8.30 -1.48
N GLY A 219 -1.66 -9.39 -0.73
CA GLY A 219 -1.57 -9.32 0.74
C GLY A 219 -2.70 -8.54 1.39
N LEU A 220 -3.89 -8.47 0.76
CA LEU A 220 -5.03 -7.66 1.22
C LEU A 220 -5.78 -8.32 2.40
N VAL A 221 -5.09 -8.54 3.52
CA VAL A 221 -5.62 -9.23 4.72
C VAL A 221 -6.84 -8.57 5.36
N HIS A 222 -7.12 -7.31 5.02
CA HIS A 222 -8.22 -6.53 5.56
C HIS A 222 -9.50 -6.64 4.72
N PHE A 223 -9.41 -7.27 3.54
CA PHE A 223 -10.56 -7.59 2.71
C PHE A 223 -11.25 -8.82 3.29
N GLN A 224 -12.57 -8.74 3.42
CA GLN A 224 -13.41 -9.79 3.98
C GLN A 224 -14.30 -10.40 2.90
N ARG A 225 -14.78 -11.62 3.14
CA ARG A 225 -15.77 -12.24 2.27
C ARG A 225 -16.99 -11.32 2.11
N GLY A 226 -17.37 -11.07 0.86
CA GLY A 226 -18.45 -10.15 0.49
C GLY A 226 -18.00 -8.71 0.24
N ASP A 227 -16.73 -8.36 0.52
CA ASP A 227 -16.20 -7.07 0.10
C ASP A 227 -16.13 -7.01 -1.43
N ASP A 228 -16.70 -5.95 -1.99
CA ASP A 228 -16.53 -5.57 -3.38
C ASP A 228 -15.36 -4.59 -3.52
N PHE A 229 -14.63 -4.69 -4.63
CA PHE A 229 -13.49 -3.84 -4.89
C PHE A 229 -13.32 -3.53 -6.38
N PHE A 230 -12.68 -2.41 -6.64
CA PHE A 230 -12.27 -1.97 -7.96
C PHE A 230 -10.80 -2.25 -8.17
N VAL A 231 -10.45 -2.71 -9.37
CA VAL A 231 -9.08 -2.80 -9.84
C VAL A 231 -8.87 -1.68 -10.84
N PHE A 232 -7.95 -0.76 -10.53
CA PHE A 232 -7.55 0.32 -11.41
C PHE A 232 -6.21 0.00 -12.08
N GLY A 233 -6.06 0.40 -13.34
CA GLY A 233 -4.84 0.29 -14.12
C GLY A 233 -4.53 1.58 -14.85
N TYR A 234 -3.29 2.04 -14.73
CA TYR A 234 -2.78 3.28 -15.35
C TYR A 234 -1.28 3.14 -15.57
N THR A 235 -0.72 3.87 -16.52
CA THR A 235 0.72 3.77 -16.80
C THR A 235 1.55 4.66 -15.89
N VAL A 236 2.85 4.37 -15.76
CA VAL A 236 3.78 5.23 -15.03
C VAL A 236 3.81 6.65 -15.61
N GLY A 237 3.72 6.79 -16.93
CA GLY A 237 3.67 8.10 -17.61
C GLY A 237 2.45 8.95 -17.26
N GLU A 238 1.42 8.38 -16.63
CA GLU A 238 0.23 9.11 -16.15
C GLU A 238 0.40 9.64 -14.73
N LEU A 239 1.49 9.29 -14.05
CA LEU A 239 1.81 9.80 -12.71
C LEU A 239 2.36 11.22 -12.77
N ALA A 240 2.34 11.89 -11.62
CA ALA A 240 3.04 13.15 -11.43
C ALA A 240 4.53 13.02 -11.80
N THR A 241 5.11 14.09 -12.33
CA THR A 241 6.55 14.24 -12.54
C THR A 241 7.15 15.09 -11.43
N LEU A 242 8.46 15.05 -11.22
CA LEU A 242 9.11 15.90 -10.22
C LEU A 242 9.34 17.31 -10.76
N GLN A 243 9.18 18.31 -9.89
CA GLN A 243 9.42 19.70 -10.26
C GLN A 243 10.87 19.89 -10.77
N GLY A 244 11.00 20.41 -11.99
CA GLY A 244 12.28 20.59 -12.65
C GLY A 244 12.90 19.32 -13.25
N GLN A 245 12.23 18.16 -13.14
CA GLN A 245 12.68 16.87 -13.64
C GLN A 245 11.50 16.14 -14.34
N PRO A 246 11.13 16.57 -15.57
CA PRO A 246 9.92 16.07 -16.26
C PRO A 246 9.98 14.58 -16.62
N ASP A 247 11.18 14.01 -16.75
CA ASP A 247 11.37 12.59 -17.08
C ASP A 247 11.47 11.69 -15.84
N LYS A 248 11.13 12.22 -14.64
CA LYS A 248 11.29 11.52 -13.37
C LYS A 248 9.97 11.43 -12.62
N HIS A 249 9.48 10.20 -12.46
CA HIS A 249 8.28 9.90 -11.68
C HIS A 249 8.64 9.49 -10.24
N PRO A 250 7.99 10.03 -9.21
CA PRO A 250 8.28 9.71 -7.81
C PRO A 250 7.70 8.35 -7.41
N LEU A 251 8.38 7.28 -7.82
CA LEU A 251 8.14 5.91 -7.36
C LEU A 251 9.12 5.58 -6.24
N THR A 252 8.65 5.02 -5.13
CA THR A 252 9.50 4.58 -4.01
C THR A 252 9.03 3.25 -3.47
N LEU A 253 9.91 2.48 -2.84
CA LEU A 253 9.52 1.31 -2.08
C LEU A 253 8.75 1.74 -0.80
N PRO A 254 7.75 0.97 -0.33
CA PRO A 254 7.06 1.26 0.92
C PRO A 254 7.88 0.89 2.16
N THR A 255 7.70 1.64 3.24
CA THR A 255 8.27 1.36 4.57
C THR A 255 7.17 1.19 5.62
N VAL A 256 7.53 0.72 6.82
CA VAL A 256 6.60 0.55 7.95
C VAL A 256 5.92 1.84 8.42
N ILE A 257 6.42 3.01 8.00
CA ILE A 257 5.89 4.32 8.35
C ILE A 257 5.08 4.97 7.20
N ASP A 258 4.83 4.28 6.09
CA ASP A 258 4.01 4.80 4.98
C ASP A 258 2.51 4.45 5.08
N GLN A 259 2.16 3.53 5.97
CA GLN A 259 0.78 3.07 6.18
C GLN A 259 0.52 2.77 7.65
N GLY A 260 -0.74 2.47 7.98
CA GLY A 260 -1.11 2.02 9.32
C GLY A 260 -0.39 0.73 9.72
N LEU A 261 -0.39 0.45 11.02
CA LEU A 261 0.25 -0.74 11.58
C LEU A 261 -0.33 -2.03 10.98
N SER A 262 0.39 -2.62 10.03
CA SER A 262 -0.01 -3.84 9.31
C SER A 262 0.88 -5.01 9.69
N TYR A 263 0.26 -6.11 10.13
CA TYR A 263 0.94 -7.37 10.39
C TYR A 263 1.24 -8.17 9.12
N ALA A 264 0.62 -7.80 7.99
CA ALA A 264 0.82 -8.42 6.69
C ALA A 264 1.85 -7.69 5.82
N PHE A 265 2.27 -6.50 6.24
CA PHE A 265 3.41 -5.84 5.63
C PHE A 265 4.71 -6.57 5.97
N CYS A 266 5.64 -6.63 5.03
CA CYS A 266 7.01 -7.07 5.22
C CYS A 266 7.91 -6.04 4.54
N PRO A 267 8.80 -5.35 5.29
CA PRO A 267 9.81 -4.49 4.68
C PRO A 267 10.59 -5.26 3.61
N ALA A 268 11.03 -4.56 2.56
CA ALA A 268 12.01 -5.12 1.64
C ALA A 268 13.41 -5.11 2.27
N PRO A 269 14.29 -6.06 1.92
CA PRO A 269 15.71 -5.95 2.22
C PRO A 269 16.33 -4.68 1.64
N ARG A 270 17.40 -4.17 2.27
CA ARG A 270 18.15 -3.04 1.70
C ARG A 270 18.69 -3.36 0.31
N GLY A 271 18.57 -2.38 -0.58
CA GLY A 271 19.10 -2.46 -1.95
C GLY A 271 18.12 -3.06 -2.96
N GLU A 272 16.95 -3.52 -2.52
CA GLU A 272 15.87 -3.90 -3.43
C GLU A 272 15.20 -2.64 -4.02
N PRO A 273 14.84 -2.66 -5.31
CA PRO A 273 14.24 -1.49 -5.98
C PRO A 273 12.74 -1.32 -5.66
N ASN A 274 12.10 -2.32 -5.04
CA ASN A 274 10.68 -2.32 -4.70
C ASN A 274 10.40 -3.08 -3.39
N GLY A 275 9.23 -2.80 -2.82
CA GLY A 275 8.60 -3.63 -1.80
C GLY A 275 8.13 -4.97 -2.35
N PHE A 276 7.64 -5.85 -1.49
CA PHE A 276 6.99 -7.09 -1.90
C PHE A 276 5.79 -7.38 -1.01
N THR A 277 4.65 -7.71 -1.62
CA THR A 277 3.46 -8.12 -0.87
C THR A 277 3.63 -9.51 -0.28
N VAL A 278 2.98 -9.76 0.86
CA VAL A 278 2.89 -11.10 1.44
C VAL A 278 1.75 -11.86 0.77
N HIS A 279 2.09 -12.86 -0.05
CA HIS A 279 1.11 -13.74 -0.67
C HIS A 279 0.38 -14.58 0.38
N LEU A 280 -0.94 -14.43 0.48
CA LEU A 280 -1.75 -15.07 1.53
C LEU A 280 -2.12 -16.53 1.21
N GLY A 281 -2.08 -16.90 -0.07
CA GLY A 281 -2.33 -18.27 -0.54
C GLY A 281 -1.20 -19.26 -0.28
N GLU A 282 -1.22 -20.38 -1.01
CA GLU A 282 -0.26 -21.47 -0.81
C GLU A 282 1.12 -21.21 -1.44
N MET A 283 1.18 -20.31 -2.43
CA MET A 283 2.39 -20.00 -3.17
C MET A 283 3.19 -18.86 -2.53
N GLY A 284 4.52 -18.97 -2.54
CA GLY A 284 5.44 -17.91 -2.10
C GLY A 284 5.82 -16.95 -3.24
N ILE A 285 4.85 -16.43 -3.98
CA ILE A 285 5.12 -15.52 -5.10
C ILE A 285 5.47 -14.13 -4.55
N LEU A 286 6.65 -13.63 -4.90
CA LEU A 286 7.04 -12.25 -4.64
C LEU A 286 6.39 -11.35 -5.68
N THR A 287 5.41 -10.56 -5.25
CA THR A 287 4.75 -9.57 -6.09
C THR A 287 5.29 -8.20 -5.70
N PRO A 288 5.95 -7.47 -6.62
CA PRO A 288 6.56 -6.19 -6.32
C PRO A 288 5.50 -5.16 -5.93
N GLU A 289 5.86 -4.27 -5.01
CA GLU A 289 5.01 -3.22 -4.50
C GLU A 289 5.76 -1.89 -4.49
N VAL A 290 5.11 -0.83 -4.95
CA VAL A 290 5.66 0.52 -4.99
C VAL A 290 4.63 1.52 -4.44
N LEU A 291 5.13 2.66 -3.99
CA LEU A 291 4.36 3.84 -3.66
C LEU A 291 4.52 4.90 -4.74
N HIS A 292 3.42 5.58 -5.04
CA HIS A 292 3.42 6.79 -5.86
C HIS A 292 2.49 7.86 -5.25
N PRO A 293 2.66 9.16 -5.57
CA PRO A 293 1.71 10.18 -5.19
C PRO A 293 0.33 9.86 -5.73
N GLY A 294 -0.70 10.31 -5.02
CA GLY A 294 -2.07 10.06 -5.42
C GLY A 294 -2.37 10.49 -6.87
N LEU A 295 -2.95 9.57 -7.63
CA LEU A 295 -3.46 9.81 -8.98
C LEU A 295 -4.97 10.04 -8.90
N ARG A 296 -5.48 10.98 -9.70
CA ARG A 296 -6.92 11.16 -9.86
C ARG A 296 -7.48 10.04 -10.75
N LEU A 297 -7.93 8.97 -10.11
CA LEU A 297 -8.61 7.85 -10.75
C LEU A 297 -9.92 8.29 -11.42
N ALA A 298 -10.15 7.77 -12.62
CA ALA A 298 -11.28 8.05 -13.51
C ALA A 298 -11.81 6.70 -14.02
N VAL A 299 -13.00 6.69 -14.63
CA VAL A 299 -13.63 5.46 -15.13
C VAL A 299 -12.78 4.78 -16.19
N ARG A 300 -12.02 5.55 -17.00
CA ARG A 300 -11.08 4.99 -17.98
C ARG A 300 -9.99 4.09 -17.39
N TYR A 301 -9.68 4.24 -16.10
CA TYR A 301 -8.70 3.41 -15.39
C TYR A 301 -9.29 2.18 -14.76
N LEU A 302 -10.62 2.07 -14.69
CA LEU A 302 -11.28 0.93 -14.07
C LEU A 302 -11.11 -0.30 -14.96
N LEU A 303 -10.26 -1.24 -14.53
CA LEU A 303 -9.99 -2.49 -15.24
C LEU A 303 -11.04 -3.55 -14.92
N ARG A 304 -11.36 -3.75 -13.63
CA ARG A 304 -12.26 -4.81 -13.14
C ARG A 304 -13.03 -4.37 -11.91
N VAL A 305 -14.16 -5.05 -11.71
CA VAL A 305 -14.90 -5.07 -10.44
C VAL A 305 -14.83 -6.52 -9.93
N GLY A 306 -14.34 -6.69 -8.71
CA GLY A 306 -14.22 -7.98 -8.06
C GLY A 306 -15.06 -8.04 -6.79
N THR A 307 -15.44 -9.26 -6.40
CA THR A 307 -16.05 -9.56 -5.10
C THR A 307 -15.23 -10.65 -4.45
N VAL A 308 -14.84 -10.43 -3.19
CA VAL A 308 -14.14 -11.43 -2.39
C VAL A 308 -15.11 -12.54 -2.03
N SER A 309 -14.88 -13.75 -2.54
CA SER A 309 -15.79 -14.88 -2.37
C SER A 309 -15.41 -15.76 -1.17
N ARG A 310 -14.15 -15.68 -0.72
CA ARG A 310 -13.59 -16.50 0.36
C ARG A 310 -12.96 -15.64 1.44
N ASP A 311 -12.94 -16.17 2.66
CA ASP A 311 -12.15 -15.57 3.72
C ASP A 311 -10.66 -15.70 3.40
N VAL A 312 -9.89 -14.68 3.78
CA VAL A 312 -8.43 -14.71 3.73
C VAL A 312 -7.91 -15.95 4.47
N PRO A 313 -6.94 -16.70 3.91
CA PRO A 313 -6.38 -17.88 4.57
C PRO A 313 -5.92 -17.58 6.01
N ALA A 314 -6.26 -18.48 6.95
CA ALA A 314 -6.23 -18.19 8.37
C ALA A 314 -4.85 -17.94 8.99
N SER A 315 -3.75 -18.37 8.35
CA SER A 315 -2.41 -18.31 8.94
C SER A 315 -1.50 -17.30 8.25
N ILE A 316 -1.54 -16.06 8.73
CA ILE A 316 -0.57 -15.03 8.32
C ILE A 316 0.87 -15.44 8.67
N GLU A 317 1.04 -16.19 9.75
CA GLU A 317 2.34 -16.74 10.16
C GLU A 317 2.96 -17.58 9.05
N LEU A 318 2.18 -18.49 8.47
CA LEU A 318 2.64 -19.35 7.38
C LEU A 318 2.89 -18.55 6.10
N ALA A 319 2.03 -17.58 5.78
CA ALA A 319 2.21 -16.71 4.62
C ALA A 319 3.52 -15.89 4.73
N ARG A 320 3.77 -15.29 5.90
CA ARG A 320 5.02 -14.55 6.18
C ARG A 320 6.24 -15.45 6.10
N LYS A 321 6.17 -16.65 6.68
CA LYS A 321 7.27 -17.62 6.60
C LYS A 321 7.66 -17.91 5.16
N ARG A 322 6.68 -18.25 4.31
CA ARG A 322 6.89 -18.50 2.87
C ARG A 322 7.45 -17.28 2.16
N HIS A 323 6.95 -16.09 2.47
CA HIS A 323 7.44 -14.84 1.91
C HIS A 323 8.93 -14.62 2.24
N PHE A 324 9.34 -14.82 3.49
CA PHE A 324 10.76 -14.70 3.86
C PHE A 324 11.62 -15.81 3.26
N GLU A 325 11.11 -17.03 3.13
CA GLU A 325 11.81 -18.10 2.39
C GLU A 325 12.08 -17.69 0.94
N SER A 326 11.09 -17.10 0.26
CA SER A 326 11.26 -16.57 -1.10
C SER A 326 12.24 -15.40 -1.17
N LEU A 327 12.19 -14.45 -0.22
CA LEU A 327 13.16 -13.34 -0.17
C LEU A 327 14.58 -13.84 0.07
N ARG A 328 14.77 -14.81 0.97
CA ARG A 328 16.09 -15.38 1.28
C ARG A 328 16.68 -16.20 0.13
N ALA A 329 15.83 -16.64 -0.82
CA ALA A 329 16.27 -17.29 -2.04
C ALA A 329 16.83 -16.29 -3.08
N VAL A 330 16.61 -14.98 -2.91
CA VAL A 330 17.22 -13.93 -3.73
C VAL A 330 18.72 -13.84 -3.41
N PRO A 331 19.61 -13.75 -4.42
CA PRO A 331 21.04 -13.61 -4.19
C PRO A 331 21.37 -12.47 -3.22
N ASN A 332 22.27 -12.73 -2.26
CA ASN A 332 22.70 -11.80 -1.21
C ASN A 332 21.67 -11.48 -0.11
N GLN A 333 20.53 -12.17 -0.05
CA GLN A 333 19.49 -11.96 0.97
C GLN A 333 19.33 -13.12 1.96
N ALA A 334 20.26 -14.08 1.98
CA ALA A 334 20.13 -15.33 2.74
C ALA A 334 19.93 -15.15 4.27
N ASP A 335 20.40 -14.04 4.83
CA ASP A 335 20.31 -13.69 6.26
C ASP A 335 19.17 -12.69 6.58
N TYR A 336 18.31 -12.36 5.60
CA TYR A 336 17.26 -11.37 5.79
C TYR A 336 16.21 -11.79 6.84
N ALA A 337 15.92 -10.90 7.80
CA ALA A 337 14.97 -11.10 8.89
C ALA A 337 15.16 -12.40 9.72
N PHE A 338 16.33 -13.03 9.67
CA PHE A 338 16.57 -14.35 10.29
C PHE A 338 16.40 -14.34 11.81
N GLU A 339 16.81 -13.25 12.47
CA GLU A 339 16.74 -13.10 13.92
C GLU A 339 15.35 -12.64 14.43
N THR A 340 14.57 -11.99 13.57
CA THR A 340 13.30 -11.34 13.93
C THR A 340 12.07 -12.16 13.57
N ASP A 341 12.15 -12.96 12.50
CA ASP A 341 11.10 -13.91 12.09
C ASP A 341 11.75 -15.29 11.88
N PRO A 342 12.05 -16.03 12.98
CA PRO A 342 12.62 -17.36 12.89
C PRO A 342 11.62 -18.31 12.22
N ALA A 343 12.15 -19.16 11.33
CA ALA A 343 11.40 -20.11 10.51
C ALA A 343 10.59 -21.13 11.33
#